data_AF-A0A3C0GDC6-F1
#
_entry.id   AF-A0A3C0GDC6-F1
#
_cell.length_a   1.000
_cell.length_b   1.000
_cell.length_c   1.000
_cell.angle_alpha   90.00
_cell.angle_beta   90.00
_cell.angle_gamma   90.00
#
_symmetry.space_group_name_H-M   'P 1'
#
loop_
_entity.id
_entity.type
_entity.pdbx_description
1 polymer ?
#
loop_
_entity_poly.entity_id
_entity_poly.type
_entity_poly.pdbx_seq_one_letter_code
_entity_poly.pdbx_strand_id
1 'polypeptide(L)'
;MARVIGQLDAPLLDVGTVREDYWERKEILLPSLARLYKPKGWRRWFYKTQAPKIVLKRLTQSDWQEIESRNYVLQTELEQALPEFTPLVNKYIGGQELSESEYKRLDEFSVKMRPMNYTMLQFIIDEPKMSFDDVKYMMEILDSNDIDTLLSYVSIMTSEKALVAKHILDKRTKEAGMVIQ
;
A
#
# COMPACT_ATOMS: atom_id res chain seq x y z
N MET A 1 -52.98 3.41 18.84
CA MET A 1 -51.67 2.79 19.19
C MET A 1 -51.47 1.57 18.32
N ALA A 2 -50.77 1.72 17.20
CA ALA A 2 -50.33 0.59 16.38
C ALA A 2 -48.82 0.42 16.63
N ARG A 3 -48.43 -0.69 17.27
CA ARG A 3 -47.02 -1.07 17.42
C ARG A 3 -46.51 -1.54 16.06
N VAL A 4 -45.57 -0.82 15.50
CA VAL A 4 -44.78 -1.29 14.35
C VAL A 4 -43.75 -2.28 14.89
N ILE A 5 -44.04 -3.57 14.74
CA ILE A 5 -43.10 -4.66 15.03
C ILE A 5 -42.25 -4.81 13.76
N GLY A 6 -40.97 -4.44 13.81
CA GLY A 6 -40.06 -4.68 12.68
C GLY A 6 -38.82 -3.79 12.56
N GLN A 7 -38.69 -2.69 13.30
CA GLN A 7 -37.39 -2.01 13.43
C GLN A 7 -36.59 -2.70 14.53
N LEU A 8 -36.09 -3.89 14.18
CA LEU A 8 -35.02 -4.56 14.93
C LEU A 8 -33.83 -3.62 15.02
N ASP A 9 -33.52 -3.21 16.26
CA ASP A 9 -32.20 -3.06 16.90
C ASP A 9 -30.98 -3.49 16.07
N ALA A 10 -30.75 -2.90 14.91
CA ALA A 10 -29.44 -2.94 14.28
C ALA A 10 -28.57 -1.90 14.99
N PRO A 11 -27.42 -2.27 15.58
CA PRO A 11 -26.50 -1.28 16.09
C PRO A 11 -26.16 -0.30 14.97
N LEU A 12 -26.14 1.00 15.29
CA LEU A 12 -25.64 2.01 14.36
C LEU A 12 -24.24 1.60 13.93
N LEU A 13 -23.97 1.67 12.62
CA LEU A 13 -22.67 1.34 12.05
C LEU A 13 -21.59 2.17 12.75
N ASP A 14 -20.80 1.52 13.61
CA ASP A 14 -19.65 2.18 14.20
C ASP A 14 -18.56 2.27 13.14
N VAL A 15 -18.40 3.47 12.59
CA VAL A 15 -17.38 3.77 11.59
C VAL A 15 -15.98 3.52 12.14
N GLY A 16 -15.77 3.57 13.46
CA GLY A 16 -14.52 3.19 14.13
C GLY A 16 -14.23 1.70 13.95
N THR A 17 -15.15 0.85 14.41
CA THR A 17 -15.07 -0.62 14.22
C THR A 17 -14.96 -0.99 12.73
N VAL A 18 -15.74 -0.36 11.85
CA VAL A 18 -15.64 -0.59 10.39
C VAL A 18 -14.27 -0.21 9.85
N ARG A 19 -13.66 0.88 10.35
CA ARG A 19 -12.33 1.30 9.91
C ARG A 19 -11.24 0.35 10.39
N GLU A 20 -11.38 -0.20 11.58
CA GLU A 20 -10.47 -1.22 12.10
C GLU A 20 -10.59 -2.52 11.30
N ASP A 21 -11.82 -3.03 11.12
CA ASP A 21 -12.13 -4.28 10.41
C ASP A 21 -11.82 -4.17 8.89
N TYR A 22 -12.07 -3.00 8.28
CA TYR A 22 -11.70 -2.69 6.89
C TYR A 22 -10.19 -2.73 6.65
N TRP A 23 -9.39 -2.49 7.69
CA TRP A 23 -7.93 -2.51 7.60
C TRP A 23 -7.31 -3.86 7.95
N GLU A 24 -8.03 -4.75 8.64
CA GLU A 24 -7.53 -6.10 8.90
C GLU A 24 -7.38 -6.90 7.61
N ARG A 25 -8.33 -6.75 6.68
CA ARG A 25 -8.37 -7.54 5.45
C ARG A 25 -9.05 -6.80 4.30
N LYS A 26 -8.33 -6.58 3.20
CA LYS A 26 -8.85 -5.89 2.01
C LYS A 26 -8.71 -6.72 0.75
N GLU A 27 -9.82 -7.03 0.10
CA GLU A 27 -9.80 -7.69 -1.21
C GLU A 27 -9.59 -6.67 -2.33
N ILE A 28 -8.62 -6.92 -3.21
CA ILE A 28 -8.30 -6.11 -4.38
C ILE A 28 -8.40 -6.98 -5.62
N LEU A 29 -9.13 -6.50 -6.63
CA LEU A 29 -9.16 -7.13 -7.94
C LEU A 29 -7.97 -6.64 -8.77
N LEU A 30 -7.42 -7.52 -9.60
CA LEU A 30 -6.37 -7.21 -10.57
C LEU A 30 -6.89 -7.48 -12.00
N PRO A 31 -7.72 -6.59 -12.56
CA PRO A 31 -8.31 -6.77 -13.90
C PRO A 31 -7.30 -7.03 -15.01
N SER A 32 -6.09 -6.46 -14.94
CA SER A 32 -5.07 -6.65 -15.97
C SER A 32 -4.63 -8.12 -16.11
N LEU A 33 -4.76 -8.90 -15.03
CA LEU A 33 -4.47 -10.33 -14.99
C LEU A 33 -5.64 -11.21 -15.43
N ALA A 34 -6.85 -10.65 -15.63
CA ALA A 34 -8.03 -11.40 -16.06
C ALA A 34 -7.79 -12.19 -17.37
N ARG A 35 -6.89 -11.69 -18.23
CA ARG A 35 -6.46 -12.37 -19.47
C ARG A 35 -5.90 -13.76 -19.24
N LEU A 36 -5.26 -14.01 -18.09
CA LEU A 36 -4.65 -15.29 -17.72
C LEU A 36 -5.72 -16.34 -17.34
N TYR A 37 -6.89 -15.88 -16.89
CA TYR A 37 -7.98 -16.72 -16.39
C TYR A 37 -9.15 -16.84 -17.37
N LYS A 38 -8.94 -16.48 -18.64
CA LYS A 38 -9.97 -16.65 -19.68
C LYS A 38 -10.30 -18.14 -19.82
N PRO A 39 -11.59 -18.55 -19.72
CA PRO A 39 -11.97 -19.94 -19.94
C PRO A 39 -11.52 -20.38 -21.35
N LYS A 40 -11.12 -21.64 -21.51
CA LYS A 40 -10.67 -22.21 -22.79
C LYS A 40 -11.64 -23.29 -23.26
N GLY A 41 -11.75 -23.48 -24.58
CA GLY A 41 -12.62 -24.49 -25.19
C GLY A 41 -14.12 -24.21 -25.00
N TRP A 42 -14.93 -25.26 -24.99
CA TRP A 42 -16.40 -25.21 -24.85
C TRP A 42 -16.88 -24.49 -23.57
N ARG A 43 -16.05 -24.44 -22.52
CA ARG A 43 -16.32 -23.70 -21.28
C ARG A 43 -16.47 -22.19 -21.49
N ARG A 44 -15.94 -21.61 -22.58
CA ARG A 44 -16.14 -20.17 -22.90
C ARG A 44 -17.60 -19.77 -23.07
N TRP A 45 -18.45 -20.72 -23.43
CA TRP A 45 -19.87 -20.47 -23.73
C TRP A 45 -20.71 -20.39 -22.44
N PHE A 46 -20.19 -20.93 -21.33
CA PHE A 46 -20.90 -21.04 -20.06
C PHE A 46 -20.27 -20.19 -18.94
N TYR A 47 -19.01 -19.76 -19.08
CA TYR A 47 -18.28 -19.07 -18.03
C TYR A 47 -17.75 -17.70 -18.48
N LYS A 48 -17.90 -16.69 -17.61
CA LYS A 48 -17.33 -15.35 -17.80
C LYS A 48 -15.89 -15.30 -17.26
N THR A 49 -15.05 -14.50 -17.91
CA THR A 49 -13.72 -14.17 -17.39
C THR A 49 -13.87 -13.44 -16.05
N GLN A 50 -13.16 -13.88 -15.03
CA GLN A 50 -13.10 -13.21 -13.73
C GLN A 50 -11.71 -12.61 -13.52
N ALA A 51 -11.67 -11.39 -12.98
CA ALA A 51 -10.42 -10.79 -12.55
C ALA A 51 -9.92 -11.56 -11.31
N PRO A 52 -8.64 -11.95 -11.26
CA PRO A 52 -8.07 -12.52 -10.05
C PRO A 52 -8.11 -11.48 -8.93
N LYS A 53 -8.17 -11.98 -7.70
CA LYS A 53 -8.18 -11.16 -6.49
C LYS A 53 -6.98 -11.49 -5.64
N ILE A 54 -6.50 -10.48 -4.93
CA ILE A 54 -5.55 -10.62 -3.83
C ILE A 54 -6.18 -10.06 -2.56
N VAL A 55 -5.68 -10.50 -1.43
CA VAL A 55 -6.07 -10.00 -0.11
C VAL A 55 -4.87 -9.31 0.49
N LEU A 56 -5.08 -8.06 0.91
CA LEU A 56 -4.11 -7.28 1.63
C LEU A 56 -4.43 -7.32 3.12
N LYS A 57 -3.40 -7.26 3.95
CA LYS A 57 -3.52 -7.08 5.40
C LYS A 57 -2.68 -5.90 5.87
N ARG A 58 -3.01 -5.37 7.03
CA ARG A 58 -2.19 -4.38 7.72
C ARG A 58 -0.86 -5.01 8.18
N LEU A 59 0.23 -4.26 8.01
CA LEU A 59 1.55 -4.64 8.52
C LEU A 59 1.61 -4.51 10.04
N THR A 60 2.08 -5.56 10.70
CA THR A 60 2.39 -5.56 12.14
C THR A 60 3.73 -4.89 12.43
N GLN A 61 4.02 -4.62 13.70
CA GLN A 61 5.32 -4.06 14.09
C GLN A 61 6.48 -4.98 13.72
N SER A 62 6.32 -6.31 13.85
CA SER A 62 7.34 -7.29 13.44
C SER A 62 7.55 -7.30 11.93
N ASP A 63 6.47 -7.18 11.14
CA ASP A 63 6.60 -7.10 9.68
C ASP A 63 7.42 -5.87 9.28
N TRP A 64 7.17 -4.72 9.93
CA TRP A 64 7.93 -3.50 9.68
C TRP A 64 9.41 -3.65 10.00
N GLN A 65 9.75 -4.26 11.13
CA GLN A 65 11.14 -4.51 11.51
C GLN A 65 11.85 -5.43 10.51
N GLU A 66 11.14 -6.45 10.01
CA GLU A 66 11.70 -7.36 9.02
C GLU A 66 11.87 -6.68 7.65
N ILE A 67 10.91 -5.87 7.22
CA ILE A 67 11.02 -5.06 5.99
C ILE A 67 12.23 -4.12 6.08
N GLU A 68 12.39 -3.39 7.19
CA GLU A 68 13.53 -2.49 7.42
C GLU A 68 14.84 -3.26 7.41
N SER A 69 14.92 -4.38 8.13
CA SER A 69 16.13 -5.20 8.18
C SER A 69 16.54 -5.70 6.79
N ARG A 70 15.59 -6.18 5.98
CA ARG A 70 15.86 -6.66 4.62
C ARG A 70 16.26 -5.55 3.66
N ASN A 71 15.81 -4.32 3.90
CA ASN A 71 16.06 -3.18 3.01
C ASN A 71 17.09 -2.19 3.56
N TYR A 72 17.76 -2.48 4.67
CA TYR A 72 18.62 -1.52 5.39
C TYR A 72 19.63 -0.79 4.48
N VAL A 73 20.34 -1.54 3.62
CA VAL A 73 21.32 -0.96 2.70
C VAL A 73 20.63 -0.04 1.69
N LEU A 74 19.57 -0.53 1.04
CA LEU A 74 18.82 0.24 0.05
C LEU A 74 18.18 1.50 0.66
N GLN A 75 17.63 1.39 1.86
CA GLN A 75 17.07 2.51 2.60
C GLN A 75 18.13 3.57 2.88
N THR A 76 19.32 3.17 3.34
CA THR A 76 20.43 4.10 3.58
C THR A 76 20.83 4.83 2.30
N GLU A 77 20.91 4.12 1.18
CA GLU A 77 21.22 4.75 -0.11
C GLU A 77 20.13 5.70 -0.61
N LEU A 78 18.85 5.37 -0.38
CA LEU A 78 17.71 6.22 -0.74
C LEU A 78 17.68 7.49 0.13
N GLU A 79 17.98 7.37 1.42
CA GLU A 79 18.06 8.50 2.35
C GLU A 79 19.19 9.47 1.97
N GLN A 80 20.34 8.97 1.52
CA GLN A 80 21.43 9.79 1.01
C GLN A 80 21.07 10.52 -0.29
N ALA A 81 20.26 9.87 -1.14
CA ALA A 81 19.80 10.44 -2.40
C ALA A 81 18.64 11.44 -2.22
N LEU A 82 17.84 11.32 -1.16
CA LEU A 82 16.61 12.07 -0.94
C LEU A 82 16.73 13.60 -1.05
N PRO A 83 17.80 14.26 -0.57
CA PRO A 83 17.96 15.71 -0.71
C PRO A 83 18.01 16.18 -2.17
N GLU A 84 18.53 15.37 -3.09
CA GLU A 84 18.57 15.68 -4.52
C GLU A 84 17.18 15.60 -5.16
N PHE A 85 16.35 14.65 -4.71
CA PHE A 85 15.04 14.40 -5.29
C PHE A 85 13.92 15.26 -4.70
N THR A 86 14.07 15.74 -3.47
CA THR A 86 13.04 16.52 -2.76
C THR A 86 12.58 17.76 -3.56
N PRO A 87 13.48 18.58 -4.16
CA PRO A 87 13.06 19.71 -5.00
C PRO A 87 12.30 19.27 -6.26
N LEU A 88 12.71 18.17 -6.89
CA LEU A 88 12.06 17.64 -8.10
C LEU A 88 10.65 17.13 -7.81
N VAL A 89 10.49 16.40 -6.69
CA VAL A 89 9.19 15.92 -6.21
C VAL A 89 8.28 17.10 -5.87
N ASN A 90 8.78 18.11 -5.16
CA ASN A 90 8.00 19.31 -4.82
C ASN A 90 7.58 20.10 -6.07
N LYS A 91 8.46 20.20 -7.07
CA LYS A 91 8.17 20.82 -8.37
C LYS A 91 7.05 20.08 -9.09
N TYR A 92 7.16 18.75 -9.17
CA TYR A 92 6.15 17.88 -9.78
C TYR A 92 4.79 17.97 -9.09
N ILE A 93 4.76 17.83 -7.76
CA ILE A 93 3.53 17.92 -6.95
C ILE A 93 2.92 19.33 -7.01
N GLY A 94 3.77 20.36 -7.12
CA GLY A 94 3.36 21.75 -7.33
C GLY A 94 2.78 22.03 -8.72
N GLY A 95 2.64 21.02 -9.58
CA GLY A 95 2.08 21.16 -10.92
C GLY A 95 3.01 21.85 -11.92
N GLN A 96 4.29 22.01 -11.59
CA GLN A 96 5.26 22.59 -12.50
C GLN A 96 5.80 21.52 -13.44
N GLU A 97 5.96 21.88 -14.72
CA GLU A 97 6.56 20.96 -15.69
C GLU A 97 8.02 20.68 -15.38
N LEU A 98 8.37 19.40 -15.40
CA LEU A 98 9.75 18.95 -15.35
C LEU A 98 10.33 18.91 -16.76
N SER A 99 11.60 19.26 -16.88
CA SER A 99 12.38 18.99 -18.09
C SER A 99 12.55 17.47 -18.27
N GLU A 100 12.88 17.04 -19.49
CA GLU A 100 13.14 15.62 -19.79
C GLU A 100 14.22 15.02 -18.88
N SER A 101 15.27 15.79 -18.57
CA SER A 101 16.35 15.34 -17.68
C SER A 101 15.90 15.18 -16.23
N GLU A 102 14.99 16.03 -15.75
CA GLU A 102 14.39 15.92 -14.41
C GLU A 102 13.44 14.72 -14.34
N TYR A 103 12.64 14.47 -15.39
CA TYR A 103 11.81 13.27 -15.49
C TYR A 103 12.64 12.00 -15.47
N LYS A 104 13.74 11.95 -16.23
CA LYS A 104 14.64 10.80 -16.26
C LYS A 104 15.21 10.51 -14.87
N ARG A 105 15.63 11.53 -14.14
CA ARG A 105 16.14 11.36 -12.76
C ARG A 105 15.06 10.83 -11.82
N LEU A 106 13.84 11.34 -11.89
CA LEU A 106 12.73 10.82 -11.08
C LEU A 106 12.41 9.36 -11.43
N ASP A 107 12.47 8.98 -12.70
CA ASP A 107 12.28 7.59 -13.12
C ASP A 107 13.40 6.69 -12.58
N GLU A 108 14.66 7.11 -12.66
CA GLU A 108 15.80 6.40 -12.08
C GLU A 108 15.63 6.18 -10.57
N PHE A 109 15.16 7.20 -9.85
CA PHE A 109 14.84 7.08 -8.43
C PHE A 109 13.66 6.14 -8.16
N SER A 110 12.60 6.22 -8.96
CA SER A 110 11.46 5.30 -8.89
C SER A 110 11.89 3.85 -9.10
N VAL A 111 12.74 3.58 -10.10
CA VAL A 111 13.34 2.27 -10.37
C VAL A 111 14.12 1.78 -9.16
N LYS A 112 14.92 2.65 -8.53
CA LYS A 112 15.70 2.31 -7.33
C LYS A 112 14.82 1.95 -6.13
N MET A 113 13.65 2.55 -5.98
CA MET A 113 12.70 2.25 -4.91
C MET A 113 11.92 0.94 -5.10
N ARG A 114 11.84 0.39 -6.33
CA ARG A 114 11.03 -0.81 -6.63
C ARG A 114 11.31 -2.01 -5.71
N PRO A 115 12.56 -2.40 -5.40
CA PRO A 115 12.81 -3.54 -4.53
C PRO A 115 12.22 -3.36 -3.12
N MET A 116 12.26 -2.14 -2.58
CA MET A 116 11.64 -1.83 -1.30
C MET A 116 10.11 -1.96 -1.40
N ASN A 117 9.49 -1.42 -2.45
CA ASN A 117 8.06 -1.56 -2.69
C ASN A 117 7.63 -3.02 -2.85
N TYR A 118 8.41 -3.85 -3.54
CA TYR A 118 8.13 -5.28 -3.70
C TYR A 118 8.27 -6.04 -2.39
N THR A 119 9.26 -5.69 -1.58
CA THR A 119 9.37 -6.24 -0.22
C THR A 119 8.14 -5.86 0.59
N MET A 120 7.69 -4.61 0.57
CA MET A 120 6.48 -4.21 1.27
C MET A 120 5.26 -5.00 0.79
N LEU A 121 5.04 -5.08 -0.52
CA LEU A 121 3.95 -5.85 -1.11
C LEU A 121 4.00 -7.34 -0.72
N GLN A 122 5.18 -7.94 -0.58
CA GLN A 122 5.33 -9.33 -0.11
C GLN A 122 4.71 -9.56 1.28
N PHE A 123 4.82 -8.57 2.17
CA PHE A 123 4.25 -8.64 3.52
C PHE A 123 2.80 -8.18 3.57
N ILE A 124 2.44 -7.19 2.75
CA ILE A 124 1.07 -6.65 2.66
C ILE A 124 0.13 -7.69 2.05
N ILE A 125 0.56 -8.39 1.00
CA ILE A 125 -0.26 -9.42 0.34
C ILE A 125 -0.29 -10.65 1.24
N ASP A 126 -1.48 -10.91 1.78
CA ASP A 126 -1.76 -12.06 2.64
C ASP A 126 -2.19 -13.27 1.82
N GLU A 127 -3.05 -13.07 0.82
CA GLU A 127 -3.54 -14.13 -0.06
C GLU A 127 -3.52 -13.74 -1.55
N PRO A 128 -3.00 -14.61 -2.44
CA PRO A 128 -2.18 -15.77 -2.10
C PRO A 128 -0.87 -15.31 -1.45
N LYS A 129 -0.29 -16.12 -0.55
CA LYS A 129 1.00 -15.75 0.03
C LYS A 129 2.08 -15.81 -1.05
N MET A 130 2.72 -14.67 -1.30
CA MET A 130 3.72 -14.51 -2.37
C MET A 130 5.14 -14.41 -1.78
N SER A 131 6.11 -14.96 -2.49
CA SER A 131 7.53 -14.64 -2.29
C SER A 131 7.87 -13.28 -2.92
N PHE A 132 9.07 -12.77 -2.66
CA PHE A 132 9.56 -11.56 -3.31
C PHE A 132 9.55 -11.71 -4.85
N ASP A 133 9.99 -12.86 -5.35
CA ASP A 133 10.04 -13.13 -6.78
C ASP A 133 8.64 -13.21 -7.40
N ASP A 134 7.68 -13.80 -6.70
CA ASP A 134 6.28 -13.84 -7.16
C ASP A 134 5.69 -12.43 -7.28
N VAL A 135 5.95 -11.56 -6.29
CA VAL A 135 5.54 -10.15 -6.33
C VAL A 135 6.22 -9.43 -7.49
N LYS A 136 7.52 -9.64 -7.68
CA LYS A 136 8.26 -9.05 -8.80
C LYS A 136 7.65 -9.45 -10.14
N TYR A 137 7.43 -10.74 -10.38
CA TYR A 137 6.83 -11.22 -11.62
C TYR A 137 5.41 -10.69 -11.82
N MET A 138 4.61 -10.60 -10.75
CA MET A 138 3.29 -9.99 -10.82
C MET A 138 3.41 -8.53 -11.25
N MET A 139 4.25 -7.72 -10.60
CA MET A 139 4.41 -6.30 -10.90
C MET A 139 4.92 -6.03 -12.32
N GLU A 140 5.66 -6.96 -12.92
CA GLU A 140 6.14 -6.86 -14.31
C GLU A 140 5.04 -7.08 -15.36
N ILE A 141 3.95 -7.79 -15.02
CA ILE A 141 2.87 -8.14 -15.96
C ILE A 141 1.58 -7.34 -15.77
N LEU A 142 1.47 -6.61 -14.66
CA LEU A 142 0.36 -5.70 -14.38
C LEU A 142 0.40 -4.50 -15.33
N ASP A 143 -0.76 -3.91 -15.58
CA ASP A 143 -0.84 -2.60 -16.23
C ASP A 143 -0.59 -1.46 -15.23
N SER A 144 -0.47 -0.23 -15.73
CA SER A 144 -0.21 0.94 -14.88
C SER A 144 -1.27 1.15 -13.81
N ASN A 145 -2.55 0.89 -14.11
CA ASN A 145 -3.62 1.13 -13.15
C ASN A 145 -3.55 0.17 -11.96
N ASP A 146 -3.29 -1.12 -12.23
CA ASP A 146 -3.13 -2.11 -11.16
C ASP A 146 -1.84 -1.87 -10.37
N ILE A 147 -0.74 -1.47 -11.04
CA ILE A 147 0.51 -1.05 -10.38
C ILE A 147 0.25 0.12 -9.43
N ASP A 148 -0.37 1.19 -9.92
CA ASP A 148 -0.66 2.39 -9.14
C ASP A 148 -1.57 2.08 -7.95
N THR A 149 -2.55 1.19 -8.16
CA THR A 149 -3.44 0.70 -7.10
C THR A 149 -2.62 0.03 -5.99
N LEU A 150 -1.71 -0.89 -6.32
CA LEU A 150 -0.90 -1.58 -5.32
C LEU A 150 0.08 -0.64 -4.62
N LEU A 151 0.74 0.25 -5.36
CA LEU A 151 1.66 1.24 -4.80
C LEU A 151 0.96 2.28 -3.93
N SER A 152 -0.33 2.55 -4.18
CA SER A 152 -1.12 3.40 -3.28
C SER A 152 -1.29 2.78 -1.89
N TYR A 153 -1.45 1.45 -1.79
CA TYR A 153 -1.53 0.76 -0.50
C TYR A 153 -0.21 0.78 0.25
N VAL A 154 0.90 0.58 -0.47
CA VAL A 154 2.25 0.76 0.09
C VAL A 154 2.38 2.17 0.69
N SER A 155 1.95 3.19 -0.05
CA SER A 155 2.05 4.59 0.37
C SER A 155 1.17 4.91 1.58
N ILE A 156 -0.05 4.38 1.62
CA ILE A 156 -0.97 4.53 2.76
C ILE A 156 -0.35 3.91 4.02
N MET A 157 0.16 2.68 3.94
CA MET A 157 0.75 2.01 5.10
C MET A 157 2.00 2.72 5.63
N THR A 158 2.87 3.20 4.75
CA THR A 158 4.03 4.00 5.15
C THR A 158 3.61 5.29 5.85
N SER A 159 2.58 5.96 5.33
CA SER A 159 2.06 7.21 5.91
C SER A 159 1.45 6.97 7.30
N GLU A 160 0.70 5.89 7.47
CA GLU A 160 0.15 5.51 8.78
C GLU A 160 1.25 5.22 9.80
N LYS A 161 2.29 4.49 9.41
CA LYS A 161 3.46 4.24 10.27
C LYS A 161 4.10 5.54 10.73
N ALA A 162 4.31 6.49 9.81
CA ALA A 162 4.89 7.80 10.12
C ALA A 162 4.00 8.61 11.09
N LEU A 163 2.68 8.59 10.91
CA LEU A 163 1.73 9.25 11.82
C LEU A 163 1.79 8.68 13.24
N VAL A 164 1.83 7.35 13.36
CA VAL A 164 1.95 6.67 14.67
C VAL A 164 3.28 7.02 15.34
N ALA A 165 4.40 6.99 14.59
CA ALA A 165 5.71 7.34 15.11
C ALA A 165 5.75 8.79 15.62
N LYS A 166 5.19 9.74 14.86
CA LYS A 166 5.08 11.14 15.27
C LYS A 166 4.26 11.29 16.56
N HIS A 167 3.12 10.61 16.66
CA HIS A 167 2.28 10.68 17.85
C HIS A 167 2.97 10.15 19.11
N ILE A 168 3.78 9.09 18.97
CA ILE A 168 4.59 8.56 20.08
C ILE A 168 5.69 9.57 20.47
N LEU A 169 6.35 10.19 19.50
CA LEU A 169 7.36 11.21 19.74
C LEU A 169 6.76 12.42 20.47
N ASP A 170 5.61 12.92 20.02
CA ASP A 170 4.90 14.05 20.62
C ASP A 170 4.44 13.75 22.05
N LYS A 171 4.05 12.49 22.36
CA LYS A 171 3.76 12.07 23.73
C LYS A 171 5.02 12.10 24.62
N ARG A 172 6.12 11.51 24.14
CA ARG A 172 7.39 11.47 24.88
C ARG A 172 7.97 12.87 25.13
N THR A 173 7.88 13.78 24.16
CA THR A 173 8.35 15.16 24.34
C THR A 173 7.49 15.95 25.31
N LYS A 174 6.16 15.74 25.31
CA LYS A 174 5.26 16.32 26.33
C LYS A 174 5.55 15.77 27.73
N GLU A 175 5.75 14.46 27.86
CA GLU A 175 6.12 13.82 29.13
C GLU A 175 7.46 14.34 29.65
N ALA A 176 8.49 14.44 28.79
CA ALA A 176 9.78 14.99 29.15
C ALA A 176 9.70 16.49 29.53
N GLY A 177 8.84 17.27 28.86
CA GLY A 177 8.60 18.67 29.18
C GLY A 177 7.87 18.89 30.51
N MET A 178 7.03 17.95 30.94
CA MET A 178 6.36 17.97 32.25
C MET A 178 7.28 17.59 33.42
N VAL A 179 8.39 16.87 33.15
CA VAL A 179 9.37 16.47 34.19
C VAL A 179 10.37 17.60 34.51
N ILE A 180 10.41 18.67 33.70
CA ILE A 180 11.34 19.80 33.86
C ILE A 180 10.67 21.02 34.55
N GLN A 181 9.41 20.92 34.98
CA GLN A 181 8.71 21.95 35.78
C GLN A 181 8.59 21.53 37.24
#